data_AF-A0A2G9Y6K6-F1
#
_entry.id   AF-A0A2G9Y6K6-F1
#
_cell.length_a   1.000
_cell.length_b   1.000
_cell.length_c   1.000
_cell.angle_alpha   90.00
_cell.angle_beta   90.00
_cell.angle_gamma   90.00
#
_symmetry.space_group_name_H-M   'P 1'
#
loop_
_entity.id
_entity.type
_entity.pdbx_description
1 polymer ?
#
loop_
_entity_poly.entity_id
_entity_poly.type
_entity_poly.pdbx_seq_one_letter_code
_entity_poly.pdbx_strand_id
1 'polypeptide(L)'
;MFKPVYASCPVCVITVGGGLLIAKKLGIDDLLVSIWLSGLNSAMAFLIFKKHPYLWSLIFYGLTIVYLTYTRQLNYPKVFLGMTIGLLTFFLAIFIDKLIKKIRKGKVLFPYQKVTIPLLLLILVTLIFKKLL
;
A
#
# COMPACT_ATOMS: atom_id res chain seq x y z
N MET A 1 -8.97 24.33 17.70
CA MET A 1 -9.11 22.93 18.15
C MET A 1 -9.25 22.03 16.93
N PHE A 2 -8.14 21.47 16.45
CA PHE A 2 -8.16 20.59 15.26
C PHE A 2 -8.70 19.22 15.68
N LYS A 3 -9.92 18.87 15.23
CA LYS A 3 -10.42 17.50 15.35
C LYS A 3 -9.41 16.58 14.64
N PRO A 4 -8.96 15.47 15.25
CA PRO A 4 -8.11 14.52 14.55
C PRO A 4 -8.94 13.95 13.40
N VAL A 5 -8.67 14.43 12.19
CA VAL A 5 -9.21 13.83 10.96
C VAL A 5 -8.80 12.37 11.01
N TYR A 6 -9.78 11.48 10.82
CA TYR A 6 -9.54 10.05 10.70
C TYR A 6 -8.47 9.82 9.64
N ALA A 7 -7.23 9.65 10.09
CA ALA A 7 -6.05 9.55 9.26
C ALA A 7 -5.99 8.16 8.63
N SER A 8 -6.80 7.99 7.59
CA SER A 8 -6.50 7.20 6.42
C SER A 8 -6.24 8.23 5.33
N CYS A 9 -4.99 8.44 4.96
CA CYS A 9 -4.52 9.76 4.55
C CYS A 9 -4.61 9.93 3.02
N PRO A 10 -5.23 11.01 2.50
CA PRO A 10 -5.09 11.40 1.10
C PRO A 10 -3.63 11.46 0.66
N VAL A 11 -2.75 11.83 1.60
CA VAL A 11 -1.29 11.84 1.42
C VAL A 11 -0.74 10.44 1.09
N CYS A 12 -1.25 9.35 1.66
CA CYS A 12 -0.84 7.99 1.28
C CYS A 12 -1.18 7.71 -0.18
N VAL A 13 -2.39 8.06 -0.62
CA VAL A 13 -2.83 7.86 -2.02
C VAL A 13 -1.98 8.68 -2.98
N ILE A 14 -1.71 9.95 -2.65
CA ILE A 14 -0.86 10.82 -3.47
C ILE A 14 0.57 10.27 -3.54
N THR A 15 1.13 9.83 -2.42
CA THR A 15 2.53 9.37 -2.37
C THR A 15 2.70 8.01 -3.06
N VAL A 16 1.82 7.05 -2.77
CA VAL A 16 1.86 5.71 -3.39
C VAL A 16 1.48 5.80 -4.87
N GLY A 17 0.46 6.59 -5.22
CA GLY A 17 0.06 6.83 -6.61
C GLY A 17 1.13 7.55 -7.42
N GLY A 18 1.77 8.57 -6.85
CA GLY A 18 2.90 9.26 -7.47
C GLY A 18 4.09 8.33 -7.71
N GLY A 19 4.44 7.50 -6.72
CA GLY A 19 5.49 6.50 -6.87
C GLY A 19 5.18 5.46 -7.95
N LEU A 20 3.93 5.00 -8.04
CA LEU A 20 3.48 4.08 -9.10
C LEU A 20 3.60 4.72 -10.50
N LEU A 21 3.22 5.99 -10.66
CA LEU A 21 3.34 6.71 -11.93
C LEU A 21 4.80 6.84 -12.37
N ILE A 22 5.69 7.15 -11.44
CA ILE A 22 7.13 7.24 -11.70
C ILE A 22 7.69 5.86 -12.07
N ALA A 23 7.32 4.81 -11.30
CA ALA A 23 7.76 3.44 -11.56
C ALA A 23 7.34 2.94 -12.95
N LYS A 24 6.10 3.23 -13.36
CA LYS A 24 5.60 2.87 -14.70
C LYS A 24 6.33 3.64 -15.81
N LYS A 25 6.60 4.94 -15.63
CA LYS A 25 7.36 5.74 -16.61
C LYS A 25 8.79 5.28 -16.78
N LEU A 26 9.41 4.77 -15.72
CA LEU A 26 10.79 4.24 -15.74
C LEU A 26 10.88 2.82 -16.33
N GLY A 27 9.77 2.21 -16.74
CA GLY A 27 9.76 0.87 -17.35
C GLY A 27 10.16 -0.25 -16.38
N ILE A 28 9.88 -0.09 -15.07
CA ILE A 28 10.21 -1.08 -14.06
C ILE A 28 9.32 -2.34 -14.22
N ASP A 29 9.85 -3.52 -13.85
CA ASP A 29 9.14 -4.80 -13.83
C ASP A 29 7.70 -4.75 -13.31
N ASP A 30 6.80 -5.50 -13.98
CA ASP A 30 5.40 -5.72 -13.61
C ASP A 30 5.20 -6.13 -12.14
N LEU A 31 6.19 -6.83 -11.57
CA LEU A 31 6.20 -7.24 -10.16
C LEU A 31 6.25 -6.02 -9.22
N LEU A 32 7.15 -5.08 -9.49
CA LEU A 32 7.29 -3.89 -8.67
C LEU A 32 6.08 -2.99 -8.84
N VAL A 33 5.60 -2.81 -10.08
CA VAL A 33 4.38 -2.04 -10.36
C VAL A 33 3.19 -2.60 -9.58
N SER A 34 3.02 -3.92 -9.55
CA SER A 34 1.91 -4.58 -8.84
C SER A 34 2.01 -4.51 -7.31
N ILE A 35 3.20 -4.46 -6.71
CA ILE A 35 3.39 -4.18 -5.27
C ILE A 35 2.80 -2.81 -4.90
N TRP A 36 3.14 -1.78 -5.68
CA TRP A 36 2.66 -0.42 -5.46
C TRP A 36 1.16 -0.28 -5.73
N LEU A 37 0.65 -0.98 -6.73
CA LEU A 37 -0.77 -1.02 -7.09
C LEU A 37 -1.62 -1.60 -5.95
N SER A 38 -1.13 -2.65 -5.29
CA SER A 38 -1.77 -3.22 -4.11
C SER A 38 -1.72 -2.29 -2.88
N GLY A 39 -0.58 -1.63 -2.65
CA GLY A 39 -0.47 -0.59 -1.62
C GLY A 39 -1.45 0.58 -1.83
N LEU A 40 -1.68 0.97 -3.10
CA LEU A 40 -2.65 2.00 -3.47
C LEU A 40 -4.09 1.54 -3.18
N ASN A 41 -4.43 0.31 -3.54
CA ASN A 41 -5.74 -0.28 -3.25
C ASN A 41 -6.05 -0.31 -1.76
N SER A 42 -5.08 -0.74 -0.94
CA SER A 42 -5.24 -0.72 0.51
C SER A 42 -5.34 0.70 1.05
N ALA A 43 -4.56 1.66 0.54
CA ALA A 43 -4.68 3.05 0.94
C ALA A 43 -6.08 3.64 0.63
N MET A 44 -6.62 3.36 -0.56
CA MET A 44 -7.97 3.78 -0.96
C MET A 44 -9.06 3.13 -0.11
N ALA A 45 -8.94 1.82 0.17
CA ALA A 45 -9.88 1.10 1.02
C ALA A 45 -10.00 1.73 2.40
N PHE A 46 -8.85 2.03 3.01
CA PHE A 46 -8.80 2.63 4.33
C PHE A 46 -9.28 4.09 4.32
N LEU A 47 -9.08 4.82 3.21
CA LEU A 47 -9.55 6.21 3.04
C LEU A 47 -11.08 6.28 2.93
N ILE A 48 -11.67 5.46 2.07
CA ILE A 48 -13.09 5.54 1.70
C ILE A 48 -13.96 4.82 2.74
N PHE A 49 -13.57 3.61 3.14
CA PHE A 49 -14.40 2.75 3.97
C PHE A 49 -13.95 2.77 5.43
N LYS A 50 -14.68 3.53 6.25
CA LYS A 50 -14.43 3.55 7.71
C LYS A 50 -14.90 2.28 8.42
N LYS A 51 -15.93 1.62 7.88
CA LYS A 51 -16.49 0.37 8.42
C LYS A 51 -15.84 -0.81 7.70
N HIS A 52 -15.16 -1.68 8.45
CA HIS A 52 -14.42 -2.85 7.94
C HIS A 52 -13.44 -2.54 6.78
N PRO A 53 -12.46 -1.64 6.95
CA PRO A 53 -11.51 -1.26 5.88
C PRO A 53 -10.69 -2.43 5.33
N TYR A 54 -10.40 -3.43 6.16
CA TYR A 54 -9.68 -4.65 5.75
C TYR A 54 -10.45 -5.48 4.72
N LEU A 55 -11.78 -5.61 4.89
CA LEU A 55 -12.62 -6.35 3.97
C LEU A 55 -12.68 -5.65 2.60
N TRP A 56 -12.84 -4.32 2.62
CA TRP A 56 -12.82 -3.52 1.40
C TRP A 56 -11.47 -3.55 0.69
N SER A 57 -10.36 -3.63 1.44
CA SER A 57 -9.03 -3.80 0.84
C SER A 57 -8.90 -5.13 0.10
N LEU A 58 -9.49 -6.21 0.61
CA LEU A 58 -9.51 -7.51 -0.06
C LEU A 58 -10.40 -7.49 -1.31
N ILE A 59 -11.54 -6.79 -1.25
CA ILE A 59 -12.43 -6.61 -2.42
C ILE A 59 -11.70 -5.86 -3.53
N PHE A 60 -11.05 -4.72 -3.22
CA PHE A 60 -10.28 -3.98 -4.22
C PHE A 60 -9.10 -4.77 -4.79
N TYR A 61 -8.42 -5.55 -3.95
CA TYR A 61 -7.39 -6.48 -4.38
C TYR A 61 -7.92 -7.48 -5.43
N GLY A 62 -9.04 -8.15 -5.13
CA GLY A 62 -9.65 -9.13 -6.03
C GLY A 62 -10.13 -8.50 -7.34
N LEU A 63 -10.85 -7.37 -7.25
CA LEU A 63 -11.35 -6.64 -8.42
C LEU A 63 -10.22 -6.20 -9.35
N THR A 64 -9.10 -5.76 -8.79
CA THR A 64 -7.93 -5.34 -9.55
C THR A 64 -7.24 -6.50 -10.26
N ILE A 65 -7.13 -7.66 -9.61
CA ILE A 65 -6.59 -8.88 -10.26
C ILE A 65 -7.47 -9.27 -11.44
N VAL A 66 -8.79 -9.30 -11.25
CA VAL A 66 -9.74 -9.63 -12.33
C VAL A 66 -9.59 -8.65 -13.48
N TYR A 67 -9.54 -7.34 -13.20
CA TYR A 67 -9.37 -6.29 -14.20
C TYR A 67 -8.05 -6.42 -14.99
N LEU A 68 -6.92 -6.62 -14.29
CA LEU A 68 -5.61 -6.75 -14.92
C LEU A 68 -5.47 -8.04 -15.74
N THR A 69 -6.09 -9.13 -15.29
CA THR A 69 -6.09 -10.42 -16.01
C THR A 69 -6.95 -10.33 -17.27
N TYR A 70 -8.10 -9.65 -17.19
CA TYR A 70 -8.98 -9.43 -18.33
C TYR A 70 -8.33 -8.55 -19.41
N THR A 71 -7.66 -7.47 -19.00
CA THR A 71 -7.01 -6.52 -19.92
C THR A 71 -5.66 -7.01 -20.47
N ARG A 72 -5.11 -8.12 -19.92
CA ARG A 72 -3.81 -8.72 -20.28
C ARG A 72 -2.64 -7.71 -20.31
N GLN A 73 -2.72 -6.65 -19.51
CA GLN A 73 -1.71 -5.58 -19.51
C GLN A 73 -0.41 -5.98 -18.80
N LEU A 74 -0.46 -6.96 -17.90
CA LEU A 74 0.65 -7.36 -17.04
C LEU A 74 0.70 -8.90 -16.91
N ASN A 75 1.90 -9.43 -16.65
CA ASN A 75 2.11 -10.87 -16.54
C ASN A 75 1.47 -11.46 -15.26
N TYR A 76 0.40 -12.26 -15.40
CA TYR A 76 -0.42 -12.80 -14.30
C TYR A 76 0.35 -13.31 -13.07
N PRO A 77 1.29 -14.27 -13.18
CA PRO A 77 2.05 -14.76 -12.02
C PRO A 77 2.85 -13.67 -11.31
N LYS A 78 3.45 -12.73 -12.04
CA LYS A 78 4.18 -11.60 -11.45
C LYS A 78 3.21 -10.64 -10.76
N VAL A 79 2.06 -10.36 -11.36
CA VAL A 79 1.04 -9.48 -10.76
C VAL A 79 0.50 -10.06 -9.46
N PHE A 80 0.12 -11.33 -9.47
CA PHE A 80 -0.42 -11.98 -8.28
C PHE A 80 0.59 -11.95 -7.12
N LEU A 81 1.85 -12.28 -7.41
CA LEU A 81 2.94 -12.26 -6.43
C LEU A 81 3.20 -10.83 -5.91
N GLY A 82 3.35 -9.86 -6.81
CA GLY A 82 3.57 -8.48 -6.40
C GLY A 82 2.39 -7.91 -5.60
N MET A 83 1.16 -8.18 -6.01
CA MET A 83 -0.01 -7.70 -5.30
C MET A 83 -0.17 -8.33 -3.91
N THR A 84 0.06 -9.64 -3.76
CA THR A 84 0.00 -10.31 -2.44
C THR A 84 1.03 -9.72 -1.49
N ILE A 85 2.26 -9.51 -1.96
CA ILE A 85 3.33 -8.91 -1.17
C ILE A 85 3.01 -7.46 -0.78
N GLY A 86 2.51 -6.67 -1.72
CA GLY A 86 2.10 -5.29 -1.44
C GLY A 86 1.01 -5.18 -0.38
N LEU A 87 0.01 -6.08 -0.44
CA LEU A 87 -1.09 -6.14 0.53
C LEU A 87 -0.57 -6.49 1.93
N LEU A 88 0.25 -7.55 2.02
CA LEU A 88 0.84 -8.00 3.29
C LEU A 88 1.73 -6.92 3.89
N THR A 89 2.55 -6.26 3.06
CA THR A 89 3.43 -5.16 3.47
C THR A 89 2.62 -3.99 4.03
N PHE A 90 1.53 -3.61 3.38
CA PHE A 90 0.68 -2.52 3.84
C PHE A 90 -0.03 -2.87 5.16
N PHE A 91 -0.53 -4.10 5.30
CA PHE A 91 -1.16 -4.55 6.54
C PHE A 91 -0.15 -4.62 7.69
N LEU A 92 1.06 -5.10 7.42
CA LEU A 92 2.17 -5.11 8.38
C LEU A 92 2.52 -3.67 8.81
N ALA A 93 2.57 -2.72 7.88
CA ALA A 93 2.81 -1.32 8.19
C ALA A 93 1.75 -0.72 9.12
N ILE A 94 0.47 -1.01 8.89
CA ILE A 94 -0.63 -0.60 9.79
C ILE A 94 -0.48 -1.25 11.17
N PHE A 95 -0.11 -2.53 11.20
CA PHE A 95 0.11 -3.26 12.45
C PHE A 95 1.27 -2.64 13.26
N ILE A 96 2.39 -2.33 12.61
CA ILE A 96 3.55 -1.67 13.23
C ILE A 96 3.16 -0.29 13.76
N ASP A 97 2.41 0.52 13.00
CA ASP A 97 1.91 1.83 13.47
C ASP A 97 1.07 1.69 14.75
N LYS A 98 0.16 0.71 14.79
CA LYS A 98 -0.65 0.40 15.99
C LYS A 98 0.20 -0.11 17.16
N LEU A 99 1.18 -0.96 16.90
CA LEU A 99 2.07 -1.52 17.92
C LEU A 99 2.90 -0.41 18.59
N ILE A 100 3.51 0.49 17.80
CA ILE A 100 4.30 1.61 18.31
C ILE A 100 3.43 2.52 19.19
N LYS A 101 2.19 2.80 18.77
CA LYS A 101 1.24 3.60 19.57
C LYS A 101 0.86 2.90 20.87
N LYS A 102 0.65 1.58 20.85
CA LYS A 102 0.36 0.80 22.06
C LYS A 102 1.50 0.89 23.07
N ILE A 103 2.74 0.76 22.60
CA ILE A 103 3.95 0.84 23.44
C ILE A 103 4.12 2.25 24.02
N ARG A 104 3.84 3.30 23.24
CA ARG A 104 3.99 4.71 23.66
C ARG A 104 2.74 5.35 24.26
N LYS A 105 1.84 4.56 24.87
CA LYS A 105 0.62 5.06 25.54
C LYS A 105 -0.22 5.99 24.63
N GLY A 106 -0.34 5.64 23.35
CA GLY A 106 -1.09 6.38 22.34
C GLY A 106 -0.34 7.52 21.66
N LYS A 107 0.90 7.83 22.07
CA LYS A 107 1.70 8.87 21.42
C LYS A 107 2.31 8.37 20.11
N VAL A 108 2.27 9.22 19.08
CA VAL A 108 3.00 9.00 17.82
C VAL A 108 4.50 9.20 18.03
N LEU A 109 5.33 8.42 17.34
CA LEU A 109 6.79 8.51 17.38
C LEU A 109 7.29 9.76 16.64
N PHE A 110 6.66 10.09 15.52
CA PHE A 110 7.01 11.22 14.65
C PHE A 110 5.77 11.68 13.85
N PRO A 111 5.77 12.93 13.32
CA PRO A 111 4.66 13.43 12.49
C PRO A 111 4.44 12.54 11.26
N TYR A 112 3.18 12.32 10.87
CA TYR A 112 2.82 11.49 9.71
C TYR A 112 3.24 10.01 9.76
N GLN A 113 3.47 9.45 10.96
CA GLN A 113 3.82 8.03 11.16
C GLN A 113 2.99 7.03 10.35
N LYS A 114 1.69 7.27 10.22
CA LYS A 114 0.76 6.43 9.44
C LYS A 114 1.04 6.40 7.93
N VAL A 115 1.77 7.36 7.39
CA VAL A 115 2.13 7.47 5.97
C VAL A 115 3.56 6.97 5.76
N THR A 116 4.48 7.44 6.60
CA THR A 116 5.91 7.14 6.47
C THR A 116 6.20 5.67 6.69
N ILE A 117 5.53 5.00 7.65
CA ILE A 117 5.76 3.56 7.88
C ILE A 117 5.36 2.73 6.65
N PRO A 118 4.13 2.84 6.10
CA PRO A 118 3.78 2.13 4.86
C PRO A 118 4.70 2.47 3.69
N LEU A 119 5.05 3.74 3.51
CA LEU A 119 5.92 4.16 2.41
C LEU A 119 7.32 3.54 2.51
N LEU A 120 7.95 3.63 3.69
CA LEU A 120 9.28 3.07 3.93
C LEU A 120 9.28 1.55 3.76
N LEU A 121 8.26 0.86 4.25
CA LEU A 121 8.14 -0.59 4.07
C LEU A 121 7.96 -0.95 2.60
N LEU A 122 7.10 -0.26 1.86
CA LEU A 122 6.91 -0.50 0.42
C LEU A 122 8.19 -0.26 -0.38
N ILE A 123 8.92 0.83 -0.10
CA ILE A 123 10.21 1.11 -0.73
C ILE A 123 11.22 0.01 -0.38
N LEU A 124 11.32 -0.38 0.89
CA LEU A 124 12.25 -1.41 1.34
C LEU A 124 11.98 -2.76 0.66
N VAL A 125 10.71 -3.17 0.58
CA VAL A 125 10.30 -4.39 -0.14
C VAL A 125 10.62 -4.27 -1.64
N THR A 126 10.34 -3.12 -2.25
CA THR A 126 10.65 -2.86 -3.67
C THR A 126 12.16 -3.00 -3.94
N LEU A 127 13.01 -2.46 -3.06
CA LEU A 127 14.47 -2.55 -3.17
C LEU A 127 14.98 -3.98 -3.00
N ILE A 128 14.40 -4.75 -2.08
CA ILE A 128 14.75 -6.16 -1.90
C ILE A 128 14.42 -6.96 -3.17
N PHE A 129 13.21 -6.81 -3.70
CA PHE A 129 12.80 -7.52 -4.91
C PHE A 129 13.58 -7.08 -6.15
N LYS A 130 13.95 -5.79 -6.25
CA LYS A 130 14.83 -5.31 -7.32
C LYS A 130 16.22 -5.93 -7.30
N LYS A 131 16.75 -6.27 -6.11
CA LYS A 131 18.08 -6.90 -5.99
C LYS A 131 18.02 -8.41 -6.24
N LEU A 132 16.85 -9.02 -6.02
CA LEU A 132 16.63 -10.47 -6.15
C LEU A 132 16.35 -10.89 -7.60
N LEU A 133 15.93 -9.95 -8.45
CA LEU A 133 15.49 -10.14 -9.83
C LEU A 133 16.55 -9.58 -10.79
#